data_AF-A0A7W8D3L6-F1
#
_entry.id   AF-A0A7W8D3L6-F1
#
_cell.length_a   1.000
_cell.length_b   1.000
_cell.length_c   1.000
_cell.angle_alpha   90.00
_cell.angle_beta   90.00
_cell.angle_gamma   90.00
#
_symmetry.space_group_name_H-M   'P 1'
#
loop_
_entity.id
_entity.type
_entity.pdbx_description
1 polymer ?
#
loop_
_entity_poly.entity_id
_entity_poly.type
_entity_poly.pdbx_seq_one_letter_code
_entity_poly.pdbx_strand_id
1 'polypeptide(L)'
;MSSAFACTTANWESVENGGGSVTGAPTAGDPGDGVARYSGECGLAGAGGAANFVTNNAPDGESVYRARFYVHTGTTGTTTVFQATDADDNGGAVVLGVDYDAAAGEFVFEQNGAAAGEVAGIVANKWYSIELAYEAGTSFSAEVAGNQTFTGSIPAGAAGAGTIESHSLGVIAGGAGTVRVDAFESTRSADTPIGRLCRGDVNGTEPINVFDRTAVTNEIVNGTLAAGQPDCTEDGAINVFDRTCVTNLILDGGACP
;
A
#
# COMPACT_ATOMS: atom_id res chain seq x y z
N MET A 1 3.09 -10.24 -13.61
CA MET A 1 2.62 -9.70 -12.31
C MET A 1 3.79 -9.80 -11.37
N SER A 2 4.19 -8.70 -10.73
CA SER A 2 5.23 -8.73 -9.71
C SER A 2 4.58 -8.34 -8.40
N SER A 3 4.65 -9.25 -7.42
CA SER A 3 4.29 -8.98 -6.03
C SER A 3 5.59 -8.95 -5.22
N ALA A 4 5.74 -7.94 -4.39
CA ALA A 4 6.88 -7.82 -3.50
C ALA A 4 6.40 -7.97 -2.04
N PHE A 5 6.91 -9.00 -1.36
CA PHE A 5 6.58 -9.28 0.05
C PHE A 5 7.57 -8.61 0.99
N ALA A 6 7.03 -7.96 2.01
CA ALA A 6 7.80 -7.11 2.92
C ALA A 6 8.50 -7.85 4.08
N CYS A 7 8.53 -9.19 4.10
CA CYS A 7 9.33 -9.91 5.10
C CYS A 7 10.84 -9.73 4.92
N THR A 8 11.27 -9.26 3.74
CA THR A 8 12.64 -8.84 3.50
C THR A 8 12.63 -7.69 2.47
N THR A 9 13.64 -6.81 2.51
CA THR A 9 13.86 -5.86 1.42
C THR A 9 14.55 -6.52 0.21
N ALA A 10 15.15 -7.70 0.39
CA ALA A 10 15.90 -8.40 -0.66
C ALA A 10 15.03 -8.75 -1.89
N ASN A 11 13.73 -9.01 -1.69
CA ASN A 11 12.79 -9.25 -2.79
C ASN A 11 12.64 -8.05 -3.74
N TRP A 12 12.96 -6.84 -3.28
CA TRP A 12 12.98 -5.63 -4.10
C TRP A 12 14.29 -5.48 -4.86
N GLU A 13 15.39 -5.96 -4.29
CA GLU A 13 16.73 -5.93 -4.91
C GLU A 13 16.93 -7.05 -5.94
N SER A 14 16.26 -8.20 -5.77
CA SER A 14 16.54 -9.45 -6.50
C SER A 14 15.69 -9.69 -7.75
N VAL A 15 14.97 -8.69 -8.28
CA VAL A 15 14.05 -8.91 -9.41
C VAL A 15 14.83 -9.13 -10.72
N GLU A 16 14.50 -10.22 -11.43
CA GLU A 16 15.25 -10.86 -12.54
C GLU A 16 15.57 -9.99 -13.77
N ASN A 17 15.14 -8.72 -13.87
CA ASN A 17 15.31 -7.90 -15.07
C ASN A 17 15.85 -6.46 -14.89
N GLY A 18 16.25 -6.04 -13.68
CA GLY A 18 16.79 -4.68 -13.50
C GLY A 18 17.48 -4.42 -12.17
N GLY A 19 17.44 -5.39 -11.25
CA GLY A 19 17.80 -5.13 -9.86
C GLY A 19 16.82 -4.14 -9.21
N GLY A 20 17.09 -3.85 -7.95
CA GLY A 20 16.43 -2.77 -7.24
C GLY A 20 17.40 -2.22 -6.21
N SER A 21 16.96 -1.21 -5.48
CA SER A 21 17.78 -0.56 -4.47
C SER A 21 16.99 -0.33 -3.19
N VAL A 22 17.73 -0.25 -2.09
CA VAL A 22 17.20 0.16 -0.79
C VAL A 22 17.87 1.47 -0.43
N THR A 23 17.06 2.50 -0.24
CA THR A 23 17.55 3.80 0.24
C THR A 23 17.24 3.95 1.72
N GLY A 24 18.26 4.31 2.50
CA GLY A 24 18.14 4.42 3.96
C GLY A 24 18.23 3.07 4.66
N ALA A 25 17.40 2.88 5.68
CA ALA A 25 17.30 1.62 6.43
C ALA A 25 15.83 1.31 6.78
N PRO A 26 14.95 1.14 5.78
CA PRO A 26 13.58 0.70 6.05
C PRO A 26 13.61 -0.67 6.74
N THR A 27 12.70 -0.86 7.69
CA THR A 27 12.57 -2.10 8.45
C THR A 27 11.49 -2.97 7.80
N ALA A 28 11.92 -4.09 7.22
CA ALA A 28 11.06 -5.18 6.79
C ALA A 28 10.92 -6.17 7.96
N GLY A 29 9.70 -6.50 8.37
CA GLY A 29 9.52 -7.35 9.55
C GLY A 29 8.07 -7.51 9.98
N ASP A 30 7.88 -8.20 11.10
CA ASP A 30 6.58 -8.52 11.65
C ASP A 30 6.19 -7.58 12.83
N PRO A 31 5.00 -7.73 13.45
CA PRO A 31 4.62 -6.91 14.60
C PRO A 31 5.56 -7.03 15.81
N GLY A 32 6.27 -8.14 15.98
CA GLY A 32 7.31 -8.33 16.99
C GLY A 32 8.55 -7.45 16.76
N ASP A 33 8.82 -7.09 15.51
CA ASP A 33 9.83 -6.10 15.11
C ASP A 33 9.32 -4.65 15.18
N GLY A 34 8.07 -4.44 15.62
CA GLY A 34 7.42 -3.13 15.66
C GLY A 34 6.87 -2.66 14.30
N VAL A 35 6.80 -3.56 13.32
CA VAL A 35 6.29 -3.29 11.98
C VAL A 35 4.84 -3.78 11.90
N ALA A 36 3.89 -2.84 11.94
CA ALA A 36 2.51 -3.17 11.62
C ALA A 36 2.38 -3.57 10.15
N ARG A 37 1.39 -4.40 9.87
CA ARG A 37 1.14 -4.96 8.54
C ARG A 37 -0.36 -5.01 8.28
N TYR A 38 -0.71 -5.02 7.01
CA TYR A 38 -2.08 -5.17 6.55
C TYR A 38 -2.35 -6.61 6.11
N SER A 39 -1.40 -7.25 5.43
CA SER A 39 -1.54 -8.58 4.83
C SER A 39 -0.36 -9.48 5.19
N GLY A 40 -0.61 -10.78 5.30
CA GLY A 40 0.45 -11.75 5.56
C GLY A 40 1.11 -11.57 6.91
N GLU A 41 2.37 -12.00 7.00
CA GLU A 41 3.11 -12.06 8.26
C GLU A 41 3.98 -10.81 8.52
N CYS A 42 4.30 -10.01 7.49
CA CYS A 42 5.24 -8.90 7.59
C CYS A 42 4.80 -7.67 6.79
N GLY A 43 5.28 -6.50 7.19
CA GLY A 43 5.12 -5.23 6.47
C GLY A 43 6.47 -4.53 6.26
N LEU A 44 6.44 -3.33 5.69
CA LEU A 44 7.61 -2.46 5.56
C LEU A 44 7.38 -1.15 6.32
N ALA A 45 8.34 -0.74 7.14
CA ALA A 45 8.29 0.52 7.87
C ALA A 45 9.47 1.43 7.51
N GLY A 46 9.20 2.72 7.34
CA GLY A 46 10.21 3.75 7.16
C GLY A 46 10.05 4.87 8.19
N ALA A 47 11.16 5.34 8.74
CA ALA A 47 11.17 6.54 9.58
C ALA A 47 11.02 7.78 8.70
N GLY A 48 10.04 8.63 9.02
CA GLY A 48 9.84 9.95 8.40
C GLY A 48 11.01 10.89 8.65
N GLY A 49 11.16 11.91 7.80
CA GLY A 49 12.19 12.93 7.91
C GLY A 49 13.53 12.58 7.24
N ALA A 50 13.67 11.33 6.78
CA ALA A 50 14.74 10.88 5.90
C ALA A 50 14.20 9.84 4.91
N ALA A 51 14.83 9.74 3.75
CA ALA A 51 14.51 8.72 2.76
C ALA A 51 14.74 7.31 3.33
N ASN A 52 13.67 6.51 3.38
CA ASN A 52 13.64 5.11 3.85
C ASN A 52 12.65 4.33 2.98
N PHE A 53 13.11 3.83 1.83
CA PHE A 53 12.25 3.19 0.84
C PHE A 53 12.99 2.10 0.08
N VAL A 54 12.20 1.29 -0.61
CA VAL A 54 12.65 0.25 -1.53
C VAL A 54 12.27 0.66 -2.95
N THR A 55 13.11 0.31 -3.91
CA THR A 55 12.92 0.59 -5.35
C THR A 55 13.05 -0.68 -6.16
N ASN A 56 12.24 -0.78 -7.20
CA ASN A 56 12.23 -1.88 -8.15
C ASN A 56 12.32 -1.33 -9.58
N ASN A 57 13.40 -1.72 -10.29
CA ASN A 57 13.70 -1.32 -11.66
C ASN A 57 13.24 -2.37 -12.69
N ALA A 58 12.32 -3.27 -12.30
CA ALA A 58 11.71 -4.22 -13.23
C ALA A 58 10.81 -3.59 -14.30
N PRO A 59 10.16 -2.41 -14.10
CA PRO A 59 9.57 -1.69 -15.22
C PRO A 59 10.64 -1.35 -16.27
N ASP A 60 10.29 -1.38 -17.55
CA ASP A 60 11.19 -1.05 -18.66
C ASP A 60 10.39 -0.27 -19.71
N GLY A 61 10.28 1.05 -19.50
CA GLY A 61 9.52 1.93 -20.37
C GLY A 61 8.02 1.61 -20.44
N GLU A 62 7.40 1.27 -19.31
CA GLU A 62 5.99 0.83 -19.28
C GLU A 62 5.03 1.98 -19.60
N SER A 63 4.24 1.81 -20.67
CA SER A 63 3.18 2.74 -21.05
C SER A 63 1.83 2.43 -20.40
N VAL A 64 1.68 1.25 -19.80
CA VAL A 64 0.49 0.83 -19.05
C VAL A 64 0.96 0.31 -17.71
N TYR A 65 0.47 0.92 -16.64
CA TYR A 65 0.86 0.60 -15.28
C TYR A 65 -0.33 0.66 -14.34
N ARG A 66 -0.52 -0.42 -13.59
CA ARG A 66 -1.49 -0.50 -12.50
C ARG A 66 -0.78 -0.99 -11.26
N ALA A 67 -0.97 -0.32 -10.13
CA ALA A 67 -0.38 -0.72 -8.86
C ALA A 67 -1.36 -0.57 -7.71
N ARG A 68 -1.31 -1.51 -6.76
CA ARG A 68 -2.01 -1.46 -5.48
C ARG A 68 -0.99 -1.59 -4.37
N PHE A 69 -1.11 -0.77 -3.34
CA PHE A 69 -0.38 -0.91 -2.09
C PHE A 69 -1.20 -0.36 -0.93
N TYR A 70 -0.78 -0.70 0.27
CA TYR A 70 -1.39 -0.23 1.51
C TYR A 70 -0.49 0.75 2.22
N VAL A 71 -1.07 1.77 2.83
CA VAL A 71 -0.36 2.78 3.61
C VAL A 71 -1.05 2.93 4.97
N HIS A 72 -0.28 2.83 6.04
CA HIS A 72 -0.71 3.22 7.39
C HIS A 72 -0.33 4.68 7.64
N THR A 73 -1.32 5.51 7.93
CA THR A 73 -1.20 6.97 8.04
C THR A 73 -0.63 7.44 9.39
N GLY A 74 0.46 6.80 9.84
CA GLY A 74 1.14 7.06 11.11
C GLY A 74 2.15 8.23 11.09
N THR A 75 2.14 9.06 10.05
CA THR A 75 3.02 10.23 9.92
C THR A 75 2.34 11.55 10.21
N THR A 76 3.17 12.58 10.32
CA THR A 76 2.78 14.00 10.42
C THR A 76 3.44 14.77 9.28
N GLY A 77 2.82 15.90 8.89
CA GLY A 77 3.25 16.65 7.70
C GLY A 77 2.96 15.90 6.39
N THR A 78 3.58 16.35 5.31
CA THR A 78 3.44 15.74 3.98
C THR A 78 4.55 14.72 3.76
N THR A 79 4.19 13.48 3.41
CA THR A 79 5.12 12.38 3.14
C THR A 79 4.87 11.77 1.77
N THR A 80 5.89 11.72 0.92
CA THR A 80 5.80 10.99 -0.36
C THR A 80 5.96 9.50 -0.09
N VAL A 81 4.90 8.73 -0.38
CA VAL A 81 4.83 7.30 -0.03
C VAL A 81 5.06 6.36 -1.21
N PHE A 82 4.80 6.85 -2.42
CA PHE A 82 5.00 6.12 -3.66
C PHE A 82 5.47 7.07 -4.76
N GLN A 83 6.43 6.63 -5.57
CA GLN A 83 6.80 7.29 -6.81
C GLN A 83 7.08 6.24 -7.88
N ALA A 84 6.71 6.55 -9.12
CA ALA A 84 7.20 5.86 -10.30
C ALA A 84 7.87 6.88 -11.21
N THR A 85 9.03 6.55 -11.75
CA THR A 85 9.86 7.48 -12.51
C THR A 85 10.28 6.92 -13.87
N ASP A 86 10.74 7.80 -14.76
CA ASP A 86 11.19 7.46 -16.11
C ASP A 86 12.67 7.08 -16.20
N ALA A 87 13.29 6.76 -15.06
CA ALA A 87 14.64 6.19 -14.98
C ALA A 87 14.77 5.27 -13.77
N ASP A 88 15.78 4.40 -13.78
CA ASP A 88 16.13 3.51 -12.68
C ASP A 88 16.43 4.25 -11.36
N ASP A 89 16.31 3.51 -10.26
CA ASP A 89 16.71 3.91 -8.90
C ASP A 89 16.04 5.20 -8.41
N ASN A 90 14.74 5.36 -8.73
CA ASN A 90 13.98 6.57 -8.41
C ASN A 90 14.61 7.85 -9.01
N GLY A 91 15.38 7.70 -10.09
CA GLY A 91 15.98 8.79 -10.84
C GLY A 91 15.02 9.39 -11.86
N GLY A 92 15.50 10.38 -12.62
CA GLY A 92 14.71 10.97 -13.71
C GLY A 92 13.56 11.87 -13.23
N ALA A 93 12.52 11.97 -14.06
CA ALA A 93 11.29 12.69 -13.77
C ALA A 93 10.23 11.77 -13.15
N VAL A 94 9.41 12.35 -12.26
CA VAL A 94 8.27 11.65 -11.66
C VAL A 94 7.16 11.50 -12.72
N VAL A 95 6.79 10.25 -13.00
CA VAL A 95 5.68 9.90 -13.87
C VAL A 95 4.40 9.72 -13.06
N LEU A 96 4.50 9.10 -11.88
CA LEU A 96 3.42 8.99 -10.91
C LEU A 96 3.94 9.28 -9.51
N GLY A 97 3.17 9.99 -8.70
CA GLY A 97 3.50 10.28 -7.31
C GLY A 97 2.27 10.18 -6.41
N VAL A 98 2.48 9.74 -5.17
CA VAL A 98 1.46 9.77 -4.11
C VAL A 98 2.08 10.34 -2.84
N ASP A 99 1.51 11.46 -2.39
CA ASP A 99 1.83 12.09 -1.12
C ASP A 99 0.69 11.86 -0.13
N TYR A 100 1.02 11.60 1.13
CA TYR A 100 0.08 11.70 2.24
C TYR A 100 0.30 13.04 2.95
N ASP A 101 -0.68 13.93 2.91
CA ASP A 101 -0.71 15.16 3.71
C ASP A 101 -1.51 14.92 4.99
N ALA A 102 -0.81 14.69 6.10
CA ALA A 102 -1.43 14.45 7.39
C ALA A 102 -2.14 15.68 7.98
N ALA A 103 -1.75 16.90 7.57
CA ALA A 103 -2.35 18.12 8.08
C ALA A 103 -3.68 18.43 7.39
N ALA A 104 -3.75 18.19 6.08
CA ALA A 104 -4.98 18.31 5.31
C ALA A 104 -5.88 17.06 5.44
N GLY A 105 -5.30 15.91 5.79
CA GLY A 105 -6.04 14.65 5.89
C GLY A 105 -6.42 14.13 4.50
N GLU A 106 -5.44 14.09 3.59
CA GLU A 106 -5.66 13.71 2.19
C GLU A 106 -4.47 12.94 1.60
N PHE A 107 -4.74 12.14 0.58
CA PHE A 107 -3.73 11.68 -0.36
C PHE A 107 -3.74 12.59 -1.59
N VAL A 108 -2.58 13.12 -1.96
CA VAL A 108 -2.39 13.95 -3.15
C VAL A 108 -1.67 13.13 -4.20
N PHE A 109 -2.17 13.21 -5.44
CA PHE A 109 -1.67 12.42 -6.55
C PHE A 109 -1.02 13.33 -7.57
N GLU A 110 0.09 12.87 -8.12
CA GLU A 110 0.84 13.54 -9.17
C GLU A 110 0.93 12.61 -10.39
N GLN A 111 0.88 13.20 -11.58
CA GLN A 111 1.34 12.53 -12.79
C GLN A 111 2.19 13.47 -13.65
N ASN A 112 3.29 12.96 -14.19
CA ASN A 112 4.18 13.66 -15.12
C ASN A 112 4.62 15.06 -14.62
N GLY A 113 5.00 15.20 -13.36
CA GLY A 113 5.44 16.48 -12.79
C GLY A 113 4.31 17.42 -12.36
N ALA A 114 3.04 17.00 -12.45
CA ALA A 114 1.87 17.86 -12.23
C ALA A 114 0.81 17.21 -11.35
N ALA A 115 0.12 18.03 -10.55
CA ALA A 115 -0.98 17.58 -9.70
C ALA A 115 -2.10 16.93 -10.53
N ALA A 116 -2.50 15.73 -10.14
CA ALA A 116 -3.58 14.95 -10.74
C ALA A 116 -4.90 15.10 -9.96
N GLY A 117 -4.82 15.45 -8.67
CA GLY A 117 -5.94 15.65 -7.77
C GLY A 117 -5.67 15.10 -6.38
N GLU A 118 -6.67 15.15 -5.51
CA GLU A 118 -6.59 14.73 -4.12
C GLU A 118 -7.79 13.88 -3.69
N VAL A 119 -7.57 13.00 -2.71
CA VAL A 119 -8.62 12.26 -2.00
C VAL A 119 -8.57 12.65 -0.52
N ALA A 120 -9.53 13.48 -0.10
CA ALA A 120 -9.64 13.98 1.28
C ALA A 120 -10.47 13.08 2.20
N GLY A 121 -10.46 13.39 3.50
CA GLY A 121 -11.19 12.62 4.53
C GLY A 121 -10.39 11.46 5.11
N ILE A 122 -9.07 11.49 4.91
CA ILE A 122 -8.13 10.51 5.42
C ILE A 122 -7.89 10.75 6.91
N VAL A 123 -8.15 9.71 7.70
CA VAL A 123 -7.97 9.70 9.15
C VAL A 123 -6.57 9.21 9.45
N ALA A 124 -5.88 9.90 10.35
CA ALA A 124 -4.54 9.49 10.81
C ALA A 124 -4.58 8.14 11.55
N ASN A 125 -3.47 7.42 11.51
CA ASN A 125 -3.28 6.09 12.11
C ASN A 125 -4.29 5.04 11.61
N LYS A 126 -4.57 5.05 10.31
CA LYS A 126 -5.44 4.08 9.65
C LYS A 126 -4.76 3.49 8.41
N TRP A 127 -5.11 2.25 8.07
CA TRP A 127 -4.74 1.64 6.80
C TRP A 127 -5.66 2.10 5.67
N TYR A 128 -5.04 2.35 4.52
CA TYR A 128 -5.70 2.64 3.25
C TYR A 128 -5.00 1.89 2.12
N SER A 129 -5.79 1.15 1.33
CA SER A 129 -5.43 0.69 0.00
C SER A 129 -5.43 1.88 -0.95
N ILE A 130 -4.40 1.99 -1.77
CA ILE A 130 -4.30 2.91 -2.90
C ILE A 130 -4.12 2.07 -4.14
N GLU A 131 -5.03 2.19 -5.10
CA GLU A 131 -4.90 1.60 -6.43
C GLU A 131 -4.79 2.69 -7.49
N LEU A 132 -3.73 2.65 -8.28
CA LEU A 132 -3.46 3.56 -9.39
C LEU A 132 -3.65 2.83 -10.71
N ALA A 133 -4.25 3.50 -11.70
CA ALA A 133 -4.27 3.05 -13.08
C ALA A 133 -3.74 4.16 -13.99
N TYR A 134 -2.74 3.86 -14.79
CA TYR A 134 -2.08 4.79 -15.68
C TYR A 134 -1.86 4.18 -17.05
N GLU A 135 -2.25 4.92 -18.08
CA GLU A 135 -1.95 4.62 -19.48
C GLU A 135 -1.42 5.90 -20.13
N ALA A 136 -0.14 5.87 -20.51
CA ALA A 136 0.59 7.00 -21.05
C ALA A 136 -0.13 7.64 -22.25
N GLY A 137 -0.44 8.94 -22.13
CA GLY A 137 -1.14 9.72 -23.14
C GLY A 137 -2.64 9.45 -23.25
N THR A 138 -3.17 8.49 -22.47
CA THR A 138 -4.58 8.07 -22.52
C THR A 138 -5.31 8.43 -21.23
N SER A 139 -5.06 7.73 -20.12
CA SER A 139 -5.85 7.88 -18.90
C SER A 139 -5.08 7.70 -17.60
N PHE A 140 -5.51 8.43 -16.57
CA PHE A 140 -5.08 8.26 -15.18
C PHE A 140 -6.30 8.23 -14.27
N SER A 141 -6.31 7.30 -13.32
CA SER A 141 -7.27 7.26 -12.21
C SER A 141 -6.61 6.73 -10.94
N ALA A 142 -7.18 7.10 -9.80
CA ALA A 142 -6.77 6.55 -8.50
C ALA A 142 -7.99 6.21 -7.64
N GLU A 143 -7.90 5.14 -6.87
CA GLU A 143 -8.90 4.75 -5.87
C GLU A 143 -8.22 4.59 -4.52
N VAL A 144 -8.87 5.10 -3.48
CA VAL A 144 -8.45 4.98 -2.08
C VAL A 144 -9.58 4.32 -1.31
N ALA A 145 -9.28 3.22 -0.63
CA ALA A 145 -10.24 2.52 0.20
C ALA A 145 -9.59 2.08 1.52
N GLY A 146 -10.25 2.27 2.65
CA GLY A 146 -9.66 1.96 3.95
C GLY A 146 -10.54 2.43 5.09
N ASN A 147 -9.96 2.56 6.29
CA ASN A 147 -10.68 2.99 7.50
C ASN A 147 -12.11 2.39 7.56
N GLN A 148 -12.15 1.08 7.40
CA GLN A 148 -13.27 0.17 7.28
C GLN A 148 -14.04 0.34 5.97
N THR A 149 -14.80 1.42 5.86
CA THR A 149 -15.79 1.65 4.80
C THR A 149 -15.52 2.93 4.00
N PHE A 150 -14.42 3.62 4.25
CA PHE A 150 -14.08 4.82 3.49
C PHE A 150 -13.73 4.41 2.06
N THR A 151 -14.27 5.16 1.09
CA THR A 151 -13.87 5.12 -0.30
C THR A 151 -13.77 6.55 -0.84
N GLY A 152 -12.78 6.78 -1.69
CA GLY A 152 -12.59 8.02 -2.42
C GLY A 152 -11.83 7.74 -3.70
N SER A 153 -11.96 8.61 -4.71
CA SER A 153 -11.30 8.38 -5.99
C SER A 153 -10.99 9.67 -6.73
N ILE A 154 -9.97 9.59 -7.57
CA ILE A 154 -9.78 10.48 -8.70
C ILE A 154 -10.36 9.76 -9.91
N PRO A 155 -11.46 10.28 -10.52
CA PRO A 155 -12.06 9.64 -11.68
C PRO A 155 -11.09 9.66 -12.87
N ALA A 156 -11.26 8.71 -13.78
CA ALA A 156 -10.44 8.62 -14.99
C ALA A 156 -10.42 9.94 -15.76
N GLY A 157 -9.23 10.51 -15.91
CA GLY A 157 -8.94 11.73 -16.65
C GLY A 157 -7.78 11.54 -17.60
N ALA A 158 -7.46 12.57 -18.40
CA ALA A 158 -6.34 12.49 -19.34
C ALA A 158 -5.01 12.28 -18.62
N ALA A 159 -4.13 11.48 -19.22
CA ALA A 159 -2.78 11.24 -18.73
C ALA A 159 -1.70 11.94 -19.55
N GLY A 160 -0.60 12.29 -18.89
CA GLY A 160 0.65 12.65 -19.57
C GLY A 160 1.27 11.44 -20.28
N ALA A 161 2.29 11.66 -21.12
CA ALA A 161 2.86 10.63 -22.01
C ALA A 161 4.15 9.96 -21.51
N GLY A 162 4.54 10.19 -20.25
CA GLY A 162 5.71 9.55 -19.64
C GLY A 162 5.57 8.03 -19.54
N THR A 163 6.70 7.34 -19.50
CA THR A 163 6.77 5.88 -19.34
C THR A 163 7.53 5.54 -18.08
N ILE A 164 7.17 4.41 -17.45
CA ILE A 164 7.73 4.04 -16.15
C ILE A 164 8.89 3.05 -16.31
N GLU A 165 10.05 3.41 -15.77
CA GLU A 165 11.26 2.58 -15.69
C GLU A 165 11.53 2.09 -14.27
N SER A 166 11.11 2.84 -13.23
CA SER A 166 11.19 2.33 -11.85
C SER A 166 10.01 2.74 -11.00
N HIS A 167 9.82 2.02 -9.89
CA HIS A 167 8.91 2.45 -8.83
C HIS A 167 9.51 2.23 -7.46
N SER A 168 9.14 3.11 -6.54
CA SER A 168 9.62 3.17 -5.16
C SER A 168 8.45 3.21 -4.19
N LEU A 169 8.62 2.55 -3.05
CA LEU A 169 7.62 2.45 -1.99
C LEU A 169 8.26 2.59 -0.61
N GLY A 170 7.67 3.43 0.25
CA GLY A 170 8.18 3.68 1.60
C GLY A 170 8.10 5.15 1.98
N VAL A 171 9.08 5.67 2.72
CA VAL A 171 9.23 7.13 2.95
C VAL A 171 10.21 7.67 1.91
N ILE A 172 9.70 8.24 0.83
CA ILE A 172 10.56 8.73 -0.26
C ILE A 172 11.07 10.14 0.06
N ALA A 173 10.17 10.99 0.56
CA ALA A 173 10.50 12.34 0.99
C ALA A 173 9.56 12.84 2.08
N GLY A 174 10.04 13.80 2.87
CA GLY A 174 9.22 14.55 3.83
C GLY A 174 8.76 13.76 5.05
N GLY A 175 7.74 14.31 5.71
CA GLY A 175 7.08 13.74 6.86
C GLY A 175 7.90 13.71 8.15
N ALA A 176 7.24 13.34 9.23
CA ALA A 176 7.85 12.83 10.46
C ALA A 176 6.98 11.71 11.04
N GLY A 177 7.54 10.84 11.88
CA GLY A 177 6.84 9.66 12.41
C GLY A 177 7.23 8.39 11.66
N THR A 178 6.31 7.44 11.52
CA THR A 178 6.58 6.18 10.82
C THR A 178 5.51 5.95 9.76
N VAL A 179 5.92 5.85 8.49
CA VAL A 179 5.06 5.29 7.45
C VAL A 179 5.22 3.79 7.49
N ARG A 180 4.11 3.08 7.37
CA ARG A 180 4.14 1.65 7.08
C ARG A 180 3.43 1.41 5.77
N VAL A 181 4.02 0.56 4.94
CA VAL A 181 3.49 0.17 3.65
C VAL A 181 3.46 -1.35 3.53
N ASP A 182 2.51 -1.86 2.77
CA ASP A 182 2.34 -3.31 2.65
C ASP A 182 1.61 -3.73 1.36
N ALA A 183 1.66 -5.03 1.06
CA ALA A 183 0.92 -5.72 0.01
C ALA A 183 0.98 -5.03 -1.37
N PHE A 184 2.18 -4.61 -1.75
CA PHE A 184 2.45 -4.04 -3.06
C PHE A 184 2.26 -5.08 -4.16
N GLU A 185 1.48 -4.70 -5.17
CA GLU A 185 1.26 -5.49 -6.36
C GLU A 185 1.16 -4.58 -7.58
N SER A 186 1.80 -4.97 -8.68
CA SER A 186 1.68 -4.26 -9.95
C SER A 186 1.39 -5.18 -11.13
N THR A 187 0.61 -4.66 -12.07
CA THR A 187 0.23 -5.32 -13.33
C THR A 187 0.29 -4.32 -14.48
N ARG A 188 0.30 -4.84 -15.71
CA ARG A 188 0.31 -4.03 -16.95
C ARG A 188 -1.07 -4.13 -17.62
N SER A 189 -2.11 -4.27 -16.80
CA SER A 189 -3.49 -4.38 -17.25
C SER A 189 -4.20 -3.04 -17.14
N ALA A 190 -4.60 -2.48 -18.28
CA ALA A 190 -5.40 -1.26 -18.31
C ALA A 190 -6.81 -1.50 -17.73
N ASP A 191 -7.42 -2.65 -18.03
CA ASP A 191 -8.85 -2.89 -17.81
C ASP A 191 -9.17 -3.79 -16.62
N THR A 192 -8.19 -4.47 -16.03
CA THR A 192 -8.42 -5.39 -14.89
C THR A 192 -7.91 -4.75 -13.60
N PRO A 193 -8.81 -4.31 -12.69
CA PRO A 193 -8.42 -3.86 -11.37
C PRO A 193 -7.67 -4.95 -10.61
N ILE A 194 -6.73 -4.55 -9.74
CA ILE A 194 -6.09 -5.47 -8.81
C ILE A 194 -7.08 -5.79 -7.68
N GLY A 195 -7.79 -4.76 -7.21
CA GLY A 195 -8.78 -4.89 -6.15
C GLY A 195 -8.16 -4.87 -4.76
N ARG A 196 -8.95 -4.34 -3.82
CA ARG A 196 -8.63 -4.35 -2.39
C ARG A 196 -8.69 -5.78 -1.86
N LEU A 197 -7.73 -6.14 -1.01
CA LEU A 197 -7.76 -7.37 -0.22
C LEU A 197 -8.93 -7.37 0.78
N CYS A 198 -9.49 -8.55 1.01
CA CYS A 198 -10.66 -8.76 1.86
C CYS A 198 -10.37 -8.52 3.35
N ARG A 199 -10.67 -7.31 3.84
CA ARG A 199 -10.51 -6.97 5.26
C ARG A 199 -11.28 -7.95 6.14
N GLY A 200 -10.56 -8.62 7.04
CA GLY A 200 -11.14 -9.64 7.93
C GLY A 200 -11.12 -11.07 7.38
N ASP A 201 -10.62 -11.30 6.17
CA ASP A 201 -10.18 -12.63 5.72
C ASP A 201 -8.81 -12.92 6.33
N VAL A 202 -8.83 -13.33 7.60
CA VAL A 202 -7.63 -13.42 8.42
C VAL A 202 -6.75 -14.61 8.00
N ASN A 203 -7.34 -15.69 7.48
CA ASN A 203 -6.57 -16.84 7.01
C ASN A 203 -6.29 -16.81 5.50
N GLY A 204 -6.78 -15.82 4.76
CA GLY A 204 -6.51 -15.62 3.34
C GLY A 204 -7.18 -16.65 2.45
N THR A 205 -8.39 -17.12 2.82
CA THR A 205 -9.07 -18.20 2.11
C THR A 205 -10.35 -17.82 1.39
N GLU A 206 -10.95 -16.65 1.70
CA GLU A 206 -12.28 -16.18 1.26
C GLU A 206 -13.40 -17.28 1.15
N PRO A 207 -14.60 -17.09 1.74
CA PRO A 207 -15.15 -15.91 2.39
C PRO A 207 -14.87 -15.85 3.90
N ILE A 208 -15.14 -14.68 4.51
CA ILE A 208 -14.96 -14.44 5.94
C ILE A 208 -15.90 -15.32 6.75
N ASN A 209 -15.34 -16.13 7.64
CA ASN A 209 -16.07 -17.11 8.41
C ASN A 209 -15.47 -17.33 9.82
N VAL A 210 -16.00 -18.31 10.56
CA VAL A 210 -15.59 -18.59 11.94
C VAL A 210 -14.12 -18.99 12.10
N PHE A 211 -13.47 -19.47 11.04
CA PHE A 211 -12.05 -19.78 11.02
C PHE A 211 -11.20 -18.51 11.03
N ASP A 212 -11.64 -17.42 10.40
CA ASP A 212 -10.99 -16.11 10.46
C ASP A 212 -11.01 -15.53 11.87
N ARG A 213 -12.18 -15.62 12.52
CA ARG A 213 -12.31 -15.24 13.94
C ARG A 213 -11.40 -16.06 14.84
N THR A 214 -11.18 -17.34 14.50
CA THR A 214 -10.27 -18.21 15.25
C THR A 214 -8.82 -17.82 14.99
N ALA A 215 -8.45 -17.52 13.76
CA ALA A 215 -7.11 -17.08 13.38
C ALA A 215 -6.71 -15.78 14.08
N VAL A 216 -7.57 -14.74 14.08
CA VAL A 216 -7.28 -13.51 14.82
C VAL A 216 -7.19 -13.75 16.33
N THR A 217 -7.98 -14.68 16.88
CA THR A 217 -7.88 -15.06 18.30
C THR A 217 -6.53 -15.72 18.60
N ASN A 218 -6.05 -16.61 17.73
CA ASN A 218 -4.76 -17.26 17.88
C ASN A 218 -3.61 -16.26 17.81
N GLU A 219 -3.73 -15.25 16.95
CA GLU A 219 -2.72 -14.20 16.88
C GLU A 219 -2.66 -13.37 18.17
N ILE A 220 -3.83 -12.94 18.68
CA ILE A 220 -3.93 -12.15 19.92
C ILE A 220 -3.41 -12.93 21.14
N VAL A 221 -3.75 -14.23 21.25
CA VAL A 221 -3.50 -15.00 22.48
C VAL A 221 -2.17 -15.75 22.42
N ASN A 222 -1.82 -16.30 21.26
CA ASN A 222 -0.67 -17.20 21.10
C ASN A 222 0.45 -16.60 20.24
N GLY A 223 0.26 -15.42 19.64
CA GLY A 223 1.26 -14.77 18.78
C GLY A 223 1.49 -15.48 17.44
N THR A 224 0.63 -16.41 17.04
CA THR A 224 0.73 -17.05 15.72
C THR A 224 0.18 -16.09 14.67
N LEU A 225 1.07 -15.54 13.86
CA LEU A 225 0.72 -14.56 12.82
C LEU A 225 -0.16 -15.22 11.76
N ALA A 226 -1.21 -14.51 11.37
CA ALA A 226 -2.11 -14.97 10.32
C ALA A 226 -1.60 -14.58 8.93
N ALA A 227 -1.92 -15.40 7.91
CA ALA A 227 -1.45 -15.19 6.53
C ALA A 227 -2.33 -14.22 5.72
N GLY A 228 -3.53 -13.88 6.19
CA GLY A 228 -4.49 -12.99 5.53
C GLY A 228 -4.45 -11.57 6.09
N GLN A 229 -5.62 -10.97 6.33
CA GLN A 229 -5.80 -9.59 6.79
C GLN A 229 -6.41 -9.51 8.21
N PRO A 230 -5.61 -9.74 9.27
CA PRO A 230 -6.08 -9.77 10.67
C PRO A 230 -6.50 -8.40 11.25
N ASP A 231 -5.96 -7.29 10.75
CA ASP A 231 -6.28 -5.93 11.23
C ASP A 231 -7.60 -5.43 10.61
N CYS A 232 -8.71 -6.02 11.05
CA CYS A 232 -10.03 -5.71 10.54
C CYS A 232 -10.47 -4.28 10.88
N THR A 233 -9.98 -3.66 11.96
CA THR A 233 -10.31 -2.27 12.30
C THR A 233 -9.43 -1.24 11.58
N GLU A 234 -8.43 -1.73 10.86
CA GLU A 234 -7.48 -0.98 10.05
C GLU A 234 -6.77 0.10 10.85
N ASP A 235 -6.43 -0.17 12.11
CA ASP A 235 -5.82 0.79 13.02
C ASP A 235 -4.31 0.61 13.23
N GLY A 236 -3.75 -0.45 12.65
CA GLY A 236 -2.33 -0.81 12.76
C GLY A 236 -2.01 -1.72 13.94
N ALA A 237 -3.00 -2.15 14.73
CA ALA A 237 -2.79 -3.00 15.90
C ALA A 237 -3.78 -4.15 15.96
N ILE A 238 -3.28 -5.38 15.96
CA ILE A 238 -4.15 -6.57 15.98
C ILE A 238 -4.53 -6.90 17.42
N ASN A 239 -5.81 -6.74 17.73
CA ASN A 239 -6.33 -6.79 19.08
C ASN A 239 -7.81 -7.27 19.12
N VAL A 240 -8.43 -7.22 20.32
CA VAL A 240 -9.81 -7.71 20.52
C VAL A 240 -10.88 -6.98 19.70
N PHE A 241 -10.61 -5.75 19.29
CA PHE A 241 -11.49 -4.99 18.41
C PHE A 241 -11.52 -5.57 17.00
N ASP A 242 -10.41 -6.12 16.50
CA ASP A 242 -10.38 -6.80 15.20
C ASP A 242 -11.18 -8.10 15.23
N ARG A 243 -11.06 -8.87 16.30
CA ARG A 243 -11.91 -10.04 16.52
C ARG A 243 -13.40 -9.69 16.53
N THR A 244 -13.75 -8.56 17.14
CA THR A 244 -15.13 -8.05 17.14
C THR A 244 -15.56 -7.64 15.72
N CYS A 245 -14.69 -6.93 15.00
CA CYS A 245 -14.91 -6.53 13.61
C CYS A 245 -15.17 -7.74 12.69
N VAL A 246 -14.31 -8.76 12.74
CA VAL A 246 -14.50 -10.03 11.99
C VAL A 246 -15.82 -10.70 12.39
N THR A 247 -16.17 -10.70 13.68
CA THR A 247 -17.45 -11.26 14.14
C THR A 247 -18.64 -10.54 13.51
N ASN A 248 -18.60 -9.21 13.40
CA ASN A 248 -19.66 -8.44 12.77
C ASN A 248 -19.75 -8.74 11.26
N LEU A 249 -18.62 -8.82 10.56
CA LEU A 249 -18.60 -9.19 9.14
C LEU A 249 -19.21 -10.57 8.88
N ILE A 250 -18.94 -11.55 9.75
CA ILE A 250 -19.59 -12.88 9.69
C ILE A 250 -21.10 -12.76 9.87
N LEU A 251 -21.57 -11.96 10.83
CA LEU A 251 -23.00 -11.75 11.07
C LEU A 251 -23.70 -11.01 9.91
N ASP A 252 -22.95 -10.19 9.19
CA ASP A 252 -23.42 -9.46 8.00
C ASP A 252 -23.32 -10.28 6.70
N GLY A 253 -22.97 -11.57 6.80
CA GLY A 253 -23.00 -12.52 5.68
C GLY A 253 -21.63 -12.98 5.19
N GLY A 254 -20.53 -12.52 5.78
CA GLY A 254 -19.17 -13.00 5.50
C GLY A 254 -18.61 -12.58 4.14
N ALA A 255 -19.22 -11.59 3.47
CA ALA A 255 -18.74 -11.06 2.21
C ALA A 255 -17.55 -10.11 2.42
N CYS A 256 -16.68 -10.04 1.41
CA CYS A 256 -15.58 -9.10 1.39
C CYS A 256 -16.11 -7.67 1.13
N PRO A 257 -15.86 -6.73 2.06
CA PRO A 257 -16.35 -5.36 1.96
C PRO A 257 -15.49 -4.46 1.07
#